data_AF-A0A965D9L0-F1
#
_entry.id   AF-A0A965D9L0-F1
#
_cell.length_a   1.000
_cell.length_b   1.000
_cell.length_c   1.000
_cell.angle_alpha   90.00
_cell.angle_beta   90.00
_cell.angle_gamma   90.00
#
_symmetry.space_group_name_H-M   'P 1'
#
loop_
_entity.id
_entity.type
_entity.pdbx_description
1 polymer ?
#
loop_
_entity_poly.entity_id
_entity_poly.type
_entity_poly.pdbx_seq_one_letter_code
_entity_poly.pdbx_strand_id
1 'polypeptide(L)'
;MDAYFLEWANLLLRWLHVITAIAWIGSSFYFVFLDNNLQRPQSPDLLEKGVDGAMWAVHGGGFYNPQKYMVAPKKIHTHLHWFYWESYSAWLSGFALFTALYL
;
A
#
# COMPACT_ATOMS: atom_id res chain seq x y z
N MET A 1 14.15 36.76 4.05
CA MET A 1 14.41 35.54 3.25
C MET A 1 14.09 34.28 4.05
N ASP A 2 14.53 34.19 5.31
CA ASP A 2 14.30 32.98 6.13
C ASP A 2 12.83 32.66 6.41
N ALA A 3 12.01 33.67 6.72
CA ALA A 3 10.57 33.48 6.92
C ALA A 3 9.86 32.93 5.66
N TYR A 4 10.27 33.38 4.48
CA TYR A 4 9.73 32.91 3.20
C TYR A 4 10.09 31.43 2.96
N PHE A 5 11.32 31.01 3.27
CA PHE A 5 11.70 29.60 3.17
C PHE A 5 10.92 28.71 4.13
N LEU A 6 10.65 29.20 5.35
CA LEU A 6 9.84 28.48 6.34
C LEU A 6 8.38 28.32 5.88
N GLU A 7 7.78 29.34 5.28
CA GLU A 7 6.42 29.25 4.71
C GLU A 7 6.33 28.20 3.60
N TRP A 8 7.30 28.20 2.67
CA TRP A 8 7.38 27.19 1.62
C TRP A 8 7.63 25.79 2.18
N ALA A 9 8.51 25.64 3.16
CA ALA A 9 8.75 24.35 3.82
C ALA A 9 7.47 23.83 4.50
N ASN A 10 6.70 24.70 5.17
CA ASN A 10 5.43 24.34 5.78
C ASN A 10 4.41 23.88 4.73
N LEU A 11 4.31 24.60 3.61
CA LEU A 11 3.43 24.24 2.49
C LEU A 11 3.82 22.88 1.90
N LEU A 12 5.11 22.66 1.63
CA LEU A 12 5.62 21.40 1.09
C LEU A 12 5.39 20.23 2.05
N LEU A 13 5.59 20.44 3.34
CA LEU A 13 5.35 19.42 4.36
C LEU A 13 3.87 19.02 4.43
N ARG A 14 2.95 19.99 4.33
CA ARG A 14 1.50 19.72 4.27
C ARG A 14 1.13 18.92 3.03
N TRP A 15 1.62 19.31 1.86
CA TRP A 15 1.36 18.58 0.62
C TRP A 15 1.95 17.18 0.63
N LEU A 16 3.18 17.01 1.14
CA LEU A 16 3.78 15.70 1.35
C LEU A 16 2.87 14.82 2.22
N HIS A 17 2.36 15.36 3.33
CA HIS A 17 1.47 14.61 4.22
C HIS A 17 0.16 14.22 3.53
N VAL A 18 -0.49 15.15 2.83
CA VAL A 18 -1.74 14.86 2.10
C VAL A 18 -1.52 13.76 1.05
N ILE A 19 -0.44 13.83 0.27
CA ILE A 19 -0.12 12.84 -0.77
C ILE A 19 0.14 11.46 -0.16
N THR A 20 0.97 11.40 0.88
CA THR A 20 1.33 10.13 1.55
C THR A 20 0.11 9.53 2.28
N ALA A 21 -0.76 10.35 2.87
CA ALA A 21 -2.01 9.90 3.45
C ALA A 21 -2.98 9.33 2.39
N ILE A 22 -3.11 9.97 1.22
CA ILE A 22 -3.90 9.44 0.10
C ILE A 22 -3.35 8.08 -0.37
N ALA A 23 -2.03 7.97 -0.52
CA ALA A 23 -1.39 6.70 -0.92
C ALA A 23 -1.64 5.59 0.10
N TRP A 24 -1.53 5.89 1.39
CA TRP A 24 -1.77 4.92 2.47
C TRP A 24 -3.24 4.49 2.56
N ILE A 25 -4.17 5.43 2.52
CA ILE A 25 -5.61 5.11 2.58
C ILE A 25 -6.04 4.36 1.32
N GLY A 26 -5.56 4.78 0.15
CA GLY A 26 -5.85 4.13 -1.13
C GLY A 26 -5.37 2.68 -1.18
N SER A 27 -4.12 2.43 -0.78
CA SER A 27 -3.58 1.06 -0.68
C SER A 27 -4.36 0.22 0.34
N SER A 28 -4.75 0.80 1.47
CA SER A 28 -5.57 0.12 2.48
C SER A 28 -6.93 -0.31 1.92
N PHE A 29 -7.65 0.58 1.23
CA PHE A 29 -8.92 0.22 0.60
C PHE A 29 -8.76 -0.83 -0.50
N TYR A 30 -7.68 -0.78 -1.27
CA TYR A 30 -7.38 -1.82 -2.25
C TYR A 30 -7.22 -3.19 -1.58
N PHE A 31 -6.45 -3.28 -0.48
CA PHE A 31 -6.25 -4.54 0.23
C PHE A 31 -7.53 -5.04 0.93
N VAL A 32 -8.35 -4.14 1.48
CA VAL A 32 -9.66 -4.52 2.03
C VAL A 32 -10.57 -5.08 0.93
N PHE A 33 -10.62 -4.43 -0.23
CA PHE A 33 -11.36 -4.94 -1.38
C PHE A 33 -10.83 -6.31 -1.82
N LEU A 34 -9.51 -6.44 -1.98
CA LEU A 34 -8.85 -7.68 -2.37
C LEU A 34 -9.21 -8.82 -1.40
N ASP A 35 -8.99 -8.60 -0.11
CA ASP A 35 -9.25 -9.60 0.93
C ASP A 35 -10.71 -10.06 0.99
N ASN A 36 -11.66 -9.15 0.73
CA ASN A 36 -13.09 -9.48 0.71
C ASN A 36 -13.55 -10.21 -0.56
N ASN A 37 -12.76 -10.16 -1.64
CA ASN A 37 -13.14 -10.73 -2.94
C ASN A 37 -12.28 -11.94 -3.36
N LEU A 38 -11.25 -12.29 -2.60
CA LEU A 38 -10.48 -13.51 -2.83
C LEU A 38 -11.35 -14.74 -2.53
N GLN A 39 -11.40 -15.64 -3.50
CA GLN A 39 -12.14 -16.90 -3.37
C GLN A 39 -11.16 -18.06 -3.41
N ARG A 40 -11.50 -19.16 -2.74
CA ARG A 40 -10.69 -20.38 -2.80
C ARG A 40 -10.55 -20.83 -4.25
N PRO A 41 -9.32 -21.02 -4.78
CA PRO A 41 -9.13 -21.38 -6.17
C PRO A 41 -9.68 -22.78 -6.46
N GLN A 42 -10.24 -22.97 -7.66
CA GLN A 42 -10.69 -24.27 -8.15
C GLN A 42 -9.63 -24.99 -8.99
N SER A 43 -8.58 -24.28 -9.42
CA SER A 43 -7.56 -24.89 -10.28
C SER A 43 -6.62 -25.80 -9.47
N PRO A 44 -6.35 -27.03 -9.95
CA PRO A 44 -5.48 -27.97 -9.24
C PRO A 44 -4.07 -27.42 -8.98
N ASP A 45 -3.54 -26.62 -9.91
CA ASP A 45 -2.18 -26.07 -9.81
C ASP A 45 -2.03 -25.02 -8.70
N LEU A 46 -3.04 -24.20 -8.44
CA LEU A 46 -3.03 -23.20 -7.36
C LEU A 46 -3.21 -23.87 -6.00
N LEU A 47 -4.06 -24.90 -5.94
CA LEU A 47 -4.22 -25.71 -4.75
C LEU A 47 -2.92 -26.44 -4.37
N GLU A 48 -2.21 -27.01 -5.34
CA GLU A 48 -0.91 -27.66 -5.12
C GLU A 48 0.16 -26.67 -4.60
N LYS A 49 0.12 -25.43 -5.09
CA LYS A 49 1.01 -24.34 -4.62
C LYS A 49 0.66 -23.84 -3.22
N GLY A 50 -0.50 -24.23 -2.66
CA GLY A 50 -0.96 -23.79 -1.34
C GLY A 50 -1.59 -22.39 -1.35
N VAL A 51 -2.14 -21.95 -2.47
CA VAL A 51 -2.91 -20.71 -2.56
C VAL A 51 -4.24 -20.88 -1.80
N ASP A 52 -4.50 -19.97 -0.86
CA ASP A 52 -5.71 -19.99 -0.05
C ASP A 52 -6.85 -19.23 -0.73
N GLY A 53 -6.52 -18.10 -1.38
CA GLY A 53 -7.47 -17.29 -2.13
C GLY A 53 -6.85 -16.75 -3.42
N ALA A 54 -7.63 -16.69 -4.48
CA ALA A 54 -7.27 -16.06 -5.74
C ALA A 54 -8.46 -15.28 -6.30
N MET A 55 -8.16 -14.21 -7.05
CA MET A 55 -9.18 -13.51 -7.84
C MET A 55 -8.60 -13.11 -9.19
N TRP A 56 -9.46 -12.90 -10.17
CA TRP A 56 -9.08 -12.30 -11.45
C TRP A 56 -9.54 -10.85 -11.48
N ALA A 57 -8.64 -9.96 -11.89
CA ALA A 57 -8.90 -8.54 -12.03
C ALA A 57 -8.39 -8.04 -13.38
N VAL A 58 -9.02 -7.00 -13.92
CA VAL A 58 -8.58 -6.32 -15.14
C VAL A 58 -8.36 -4.84 -14.85
N HIS A 59 -7.22 -4.30 -15.30
CA HIS A 59 -6.93 -2.87 -15.19
C HIS A 59 -5.98 -2.43 -16.30
N GLY A 60 -6.26 -1.29 -16.94
CA GLY A 60 -5.43 -0.77 -18.03
C GLY A 60 -5.26 -1.72 -19.22
N GLY A 61 -6.24 -2.62 -19.45
CA GLY A 61 -6.18 -3.66 -20.48
C GLY A 61 -5.39 -4.92 -20.11
N GLY A 62 -4.74 -4.95 -18.94
CA GLY A 62 -4.03 -6.13 -18.42
C GLY A 62 -4.88 -6.96 -17.47
N PHE A 63 -4.65 -8.27 -17.45
CA PHE A 63 -5.28 -9.21 -16.51
C PHE A 63 -4.31 -9.55 -15.37
N TYR A 64 -4.82 -9.50 -14.15
CA TYR A 64 -4.09 -9.78 -12.92
C TYR A 64 -4.76 -10.96 -12.22
N ASN A 65 -3.94 -11.87 -11.68
CA ASN A 65 -4.39 -12.95 -10.81
C ASN A 65 -3.68 -12.88 -9.46
N PRO A 66 -4.04 -11.94 -8.56
CA PRO A 66 -3.49 -11.91 -7.22
C PRO A 66 -3.83 -13.20 -6.46
N GLN A 67 -2.82 -13.73 -5.77
CA GLN A 67 -2.88 -14.97 -5.01
C GLN A 67 -2.49 -14.68 -3.55
N LYS A 68 -3.35 -15.06 -2.63
CA LYS A 68 -3.10 -14.95 -1.19
C LYS A 68 -2.71 -16.30 -0.62
N TYR A 69 -1.64 -16.27 0.16
CA TYR A 69 -1.15 -17.41 0.92
C TYR A 69 -1.29 -17.07 2.41
N MET A 70 -1.84 -17.98 3.22
CA MET A 70 -2.00 -17.75 4.67
C MET A 70 -0.68 -17.81 5.43
N VAL A 71 0.31 -18.47 4.85
CA VAL A 71 1.69 -18.54 5.33
C VAL A 71 2.63 -18.26 4.16
N ALA A 72 3.87 -17.91 4.46
CA ALA A 72 4.86 -17.66 3.41
C ALA A 72 4.96 -18.88 2.45
N PRO A 73 4.95 -18.65 1.12
CA PRO A 73 5.11 -19.74 0.16
C PRO A 73 6.51 -20.35 0.28
N LYS A 74 6.67 -21.61 -0.13
CA LYS A 74 7.95 -22.35 -0.03
C LYS A 74 9.10 -21.65 -0.73
N LYS A 75 8.82 -20.91 -1.81
CA LYS A 75 9.78 -20.12 -2.57
C LYS A 75 9.12 -18.84 -3.08
N ILE A 76 9.81 -17.72 -2.92
CA ILE A 76 9.47 -16.44 -3.56
C ILE A 76 10.50 -16.23 -4.66
N HIS A 77 10.09 -16.41 -5.91
CA HIS A 77 10.99 -16.40 -7.08
C HIS A 77 11.29 -14.99 -7.61
N THR A 78 10.68 -13.97 -7.03
CA THR A 78 10.73 -12.58 -7.48
C THR A 78 11.06 -11.65 -6.31
N HIS A 79 11.32 -10.39 -6.63
CA HIS A 79 11.50 -9.36 -5.60
C HIS A 79 10.20 -9.19 -4.79
N LEU A 80 10.28 -9.37 -3.48
CA LEU A 80 9.15 -9.14 -2.57
C LEU A 80 8.97 -7.63 -2.39
N HIS A 81 7.85 -7.10 -2.89
CA HIS A 81 7.43 -5.76 -2.55
C HIS A 81 6.60 -5.78 -1.27
N TRP A 82 6.95 -4.92 -0.31
CA TRP A 82 6.22 -4.79 0.94
C TRP A 82 5.71 -3.35 1.09
N PHE A 83 4.38 -3.22 1.11
CA PHE A 83 3.62 -1.96 1.15
C PHE A 83 3.62 -1.31 2.56
N TYR A 84 4.79 -1.16 3.17
CA TYR A 84 4.90 -0.45 4.45
C TYR A 84 5.13 1.06 4.25
N TRP A 85 5.81 1.45 3.16
CA TRP A 85 6.24 2.83 2.95
C TRP A 85 5.11 3.85 2.93
N GLU A 86 3.94 3.50 2.42
CA GLU A 86 2.78 4.37 2.40
C GLU A 86 2.38 4.77 3.83
N SER A 87 2.26 3.78 4.71
CA SER A 87 1.92 4.02 6.13
C SER A 87 3.03 4.74 6.90
N TYR A 88 4.30 4.35 6.69
CA TYR A 88 5.43 4.96 7.37
C TYR A 88 5.64 6.42 6.97
N SER A 89 5.51 6.73 5.67
CA SER A 89 5.65 8.11 5.17
C SER A 89 4.49 9.00 5.60
N ALA A 90 3.25 8.47 5.64
CA ALA A 90 2.10 9.18 6.19
C ALA A 90 2.30 9.50 7.68
N TRP A 91 2.78 8.52 8.46
CA TRP A 91 3.08 8.73 9.88
C TRP A 91 4.20 9.75 10.10
N LEU A 92 5.34 9.61 9.41
CA LEU A 92 6.49 10.51 9.56
C LEU A 92 6.12 11.96 9.20
N SER A 93 5.44 12.17 8.08
CA SER A 93 5.02 13.50 7.65
C SER A 93 3.94 14.09 8.57
N GLY A 94 3.04 13.26 9.09
CA GLY A 94 2.03 13.68 10.06
C GLY A 94 2.63 14.07 11.41
N PHE A 95 3.61 13.31 11.89
CA PHE A 95 4.34 13.62 13.12
C PHE A 95 5.19 14.90 12.96
N ALA A 96 5.82 15.10 11.80
CA ALA A 96 6.53 16.33 11.49
C ALA A 96 5.59 17.55 11.46
N LEU A 97 4.37 17.42 10.89
CA LEU A 97 3.36 18.47 10.95
C LEU A 97 2.90 18.74 12.38
N PHE A 98 2.64 17.69 13.15
CA PHE A 98 2.25 17.82 14.55
C PHE A 98 3.29 18.62 15.33
N THR A 99 4.57 18.27 15.15
CA THR A 99 5.69 19.00 15.76
C THR A 99 5.70 20.45 15.30
N ALA A 100 5.70 20.72 13.99
CA ALA A 100 5.81 22.07 13.46
C ALA A 100 4.64 23.02 13.81
N LEU A 101 3.48 22.49 14.17
CA LEU A 101 2.28 23.29 14.44
C LEU A 101 1.93 23.41 15.92
N TYR A 102 2.34 22.43 16.73
CA TYR A 102 1.86 22.30 18.10
C TYR A 102 2.96 22.09 19.14
N LEU A 103 4.21 21.83 18.73
CA LEU A 103 5.36 21.72 19.62
C LEU A 103 6.33 22.88 19.39
#